data_AF-A0A965FMH1-F1
#
_entry.id   AF-A0A965FMH1-F1
#
_cell.length_a   1.000
_cell.length_b   1.000
_cell.length_c   1.000
_cell.angle_alpha   90.00
_cell.angle_beta   90.00
_cell.angle_gamma   90.00
#
_symmetry.space_group_name_H-M   'P 1'
#
loop_
_entity.id
_entity.type
_entity.pdbx_description
1 polymer ?
#
loop_
_entity_poly.entity_id
_entity_poly.type
_entity_poly.pdbx_seq_one_letter_code
_entity_poly.pdbx_strand_id
1 'polypeptide(L)'
;MGSFRLLNYAGDQHEPRAGILVGGDTVVDLQDALPATAWARSTLDVLGAWEESCPALHKLADTKPKGKPLASVKLMAPIYYPPAIYCTGANYMAHAKEMSAEGSGVDKAVTQPYLFLKSARHCMISPNDEIRLPGV
;
A
#
# COMPACT_ATOMS: atom_id res chain seq x y z
N MET A 1 -17.31 0.99 14.77
CA MET A 1 -16.14 0.17 14.36
C MET A 1 -14.96 1.10 14.26
N GLY A 2 -13.88 0.77 14.97
CA GLY A 2 -12.70 1.61 15.10
C GLY A 2 -12.03 1.80 13.75
N SER A 3 -11.72 3.05 13.38
CA SER A 3 -11.02 3.33 12.13
C SER A 3 -9.55 2.91 12.22
N PHE A 4 -9.03 2.36 11.13
CA PHE A 4 -7.62 2.01 10.99
C PHE A 4 -7.11 2.34 9.59
N ARG A 5 -5.79 2.41 9.43
CA ARG A 5 -5.10 2.40 8.13
C ARG A 5 -4.08 1.26 8.10
N LEU A 6 -4.07 0.46 7.04
CA LEU A 6 -3.05 -0.57 6.85
C LEU A 6 -1.71 0.05 6.47
N LEU A 7 -0.63 -0.53 6.98
CA LEU A 7 0.74 -0.15 6.65
C LEU A 7 1.69 -1.34 6.81
N ASN A 8 2.89 -1.19 6.26
CA ASN A 8 4.06 -1.92 6.71
C ASN A 8 5.04 -0.93 7.34
N TYR A 9 5.80 -1.38 8.33
CA TYR A 9 6.92 -0.64 8.91
C TYR A 9 8.14 -1.54 9.06
N ALA A 10 9.32 -0.95 9.18
CA ALA A 10 10.56 -1.69 9.41
C ALA A 10 10.61 -2.21 10.85
N GLY A 11 10.68 -3.53 10.99
CA GLY A 11 10.99 -4.19 12.26
C GLY A 11 12.44 -3.99 12.68
N ASP A 12 12.80 -4.61 13.80
CA ASP A 12 14.11 -4.41 14.43
C ASP A 12 15.27 -4.96 13.56
N GLN A 13 14.99 -5.90 12.64
CA GLN A 13 15.94 -6.42 11.66
C GLN A 13 15.74 -5.82 10.26
N HIS A 14 15.03 -4.69 10.17
CA HIS A 14 14.64 -4.03 8.92
C HIS A 14 13.70 -4.85 8.01
N GLU A 15 13.11 -5.91 8.53
CA GLU A 15 12.10 -6.70 7.84
C GLU A 15 10.75 -5.95 7.80
N PRO A 16 9.94 -6.14 6.75
CA PRO A 16 8.60 -5.57 6.71
C PRO A 16 7.68 -6.24 7.73
N ARG A 17 7.14 -5.43 8.65
CA ARG A 17 6.12 -5.83 9.63
C ARG A 17 4.78 -5.24 9.26
N ALA A 18 3.75 -6.09 9.13
CA ALA A 18 2.38 -5.65 8.89
C ALA A 18 1.80 -4.99 10.14
N GLY A 19 1.16 -3.84 9.95
CA GLY A 19 0.58 -3.07 11.03
C GLY A 19 -0.72 -2.37 10.66
N ILE A 20 -1.41 -1.90 11.68
CA ILE A 20 -2.47 -0.90 11.55
C ILE A 20 -2.11 0.38 12.28
N LEU A 21 -2.43 1.52 11.69
CA LEU A 21 -2.41 2.82 12.34
C LEU A 21 -3.80 3.14 12.89
N VAL A 22 -3.88 3.30 14.21
CA VAL A 22 -5.10 3.57 14.97
C VAL A 22 -4.99 4.94 15.64
N GLY A 23 -6.10 5.69 15.67
CA GLY A 23 -6.17 6.97 16.40
C GLY A 23 -5.27 8.09 15.85
N GLY A 24 -4.65 7.90 14.68
CA GLY A 24 -3.82 8.89 14.01
C GLY A 24 -2.32 8.73 14.23
N ASP A 25 -1.90 8.14 15.35
CA ASP A 25 -0.48 8.09 15.76
C ASP A 25 -0.02 6.73 16.32
N THR A 26 -0.92 5.79 16.60
CA THR A 26 -0.52 4.50 17.19
C THR A 26 -0.40 3.41 16.14
N VAL A 27 0.83 2.94 15.90
CA VAL A 27 1.13 1.78 15.04
C VAL A 27 1.09 0.51 15.87
N VAL A 28 0.18 -0.39 15.51
CA VAL A 28 -0.02 -1.69 16.15
C VAL A 28 0.55 -2.76 15.23
N ASP A 29 1.49 -3.55 15.73
CA ASP A 29 2.03 -4.70 15.01
C ASP A 29 1.02 -5.85 15.01
N LEU A 30 0.67 -6.36 13.82
CA LEU A 30 -0.35 -7.39 13.71
C LEU A 30 0.12 -8.77 14.16
N GLN A 31 1.39 -9.12 13.97
CA GLN A 31 1.90 -10.42 14.42
C GLN A 31 2.01 -10.45 15.95
N ASP A 32 2.33 -9.32 16.59
CA ASP A 32 2.37 -9.25 18.06
C ASP A 32 0.96 -9.20 18.66
N ALA A 33 0.04 -8.45 18.03
CA ALA A 33 -1.33 -8.34 18.51
C ALA A 33 -2.17 -9.60 18.25
N LEU A 34 -1.84 -10.36 17.20
CA LEU A 34 -2.59 -11.53 16.73
C LEU A 34 -1.64 -12.71 16.38
N PRO A 35 -0.87 -13.23 17.33
CA PRO A 35 0.21 -14.19 17.06
C PRO A 35 -0.26 -15.55 16.54
N ALA A 36 -1.51 -15.94 16.82
CA ALA A 36 -2.11 -17.18 16.33
C ALA A 36 -2.81 -17.04 14.97
N THR A 37 -2.76 -15.85 14.37
CA THR A 37 -3.56 -15.50 13.19
C THR A 37 -2.70 -15.52 11.94
N ALA A 38 -2.91 -16.52 11.07
CA ALA A 38 -2.06 -16.73 9.89
C ALA A 38 -2.03 -15.55 8.92
N TRP A 39 -3.16 -14.82 8.77
CA TRP A 39 -3.24 -13.66 7.88
C TRP A 39 -2.57 -12.40 8.43
N ALA A 40 -2.16 -12.38 9.71
CA ALA A 40 -1.54 -11.22 10.34
C ALA A 40 -0.06 -11.01 9.93
N ARG A 41 0.51 -11.92 9.13
CA ARG A 41 1.94 -11.93 8.77
C ARG A 41 2.34 -10.88 7.75
N SER A 42 1.44 -10.51 6.84
CA SER A 42 1.69 -9.51 5.81
C SER A 42 0.41 -8.75 5.47
N THR A 43 0.52 -7.52 4.97
CA THR A 43 -0.64 -6.77 4.47
C THR A 43 -1.29 -7.46 3.26
N LEU A 44 -0.54 -8.22 2.48
CA LEU A 44 -1.08 -9.01 1.37
C LEU A 44 -1.94 -10.17 1.89
N ASP A 45 -1.50 -10.87 2.94
CA ASP A 45 -2.31 -11.93 3.56
C ASP A 45 -3.56 -11.37 4.24
N VAL A 46 -3.46 -10.20 4.89
CA VAL A 46 -4.62 -9.45 5.41
C VAL A 46 -5.66 -9.24 4.31
N LEU A 47 -5.23 -8.73 3.15
CA LEU A 47 -6.12 -8.49 2.00
C LEU A 47 -6.64 -9.80 1.38
N GLY A 48 -5.85 -10.87 1.39
CA GLY A 48 -6.26 -12.19 0.93
C GLY A 48 -7.35 -12.84 1.77
N ALA A 49 -7.41 -12.51 3.07
CA ALA A 49 -8.42 -12.98 4.02
C ALA A 49 -9.43 -11.89 4.42
N TRP A 50 -9.75 -10.95 3.53
CA TRP A 50 -10.43 -9.69 3.87
C TRP A 50 -11.76 -9.85 4.61
N GLU A 51 -12.55 -10.86 4.28
CA GLU A 51 -13.83 -11.14 4.95
C GLU A 51 -13.65 -11.45 6.45
N GLU A 52 -12.54 -12.09 6.82
CA GLU A 52 -12.19 -12.39 8.21
C GLU A 52 -11.38 -11.24 8.85
N SER A 53 -10.38 -10.73 8.13
CA SER A 53 -9.40 -9.80 8.68
C SER A 53 -9.98 -8.41 8.91
N CYS A 54 -10.79 -7.88 7.99
CA CYS A 54 -11.37 -6.54 8.12
C CYS A 54 -12.18 -6.33 9.41
N PRO A 55 -13.19 -7.17 9.75
CA PRO A 55 -13.91 -7.02 11.00
C PRO A 55 -13.01 -7.22 12.24
N ALA A 56 -12.04 -8.13 12.17
CA ALA A 56 -11.08 -8.34 13.26
C ALA A 56 -10.18 -7.11 13.50
N LEU A 57 -9.72 -6.45 12.44
CA LEU A 57 -8.91 -5.22 12.52
C LEU A 57 -9.71 -4.04 13.05
N HIS A 58 -10.99 -3.90 12.66
CA HIS A 58 -11.88 -2.91 13.26
C HIS A 58 -12.06 -3.14 14.76
N LYS A 59 -12.28 -4.39 15.17
CA LYS A 59 -12.38 -4.77 16.59
C LYS A 59 -11.08 -4.48 17.34
N LEU A 60 -9.93 -4.81 16.76
CA LEU A 60 -8.63 -4.49 17.33
C LEU A 60 -8.47 -2.98 17.51
N ALA A 61 -8.81 -2.17 16.49
CA ALA A 61 -8.76 -0.71 16.58
C ALA A 61 -9.65 -0.15 17.69
N ASP A 62 -10.83 -0.73 17.93
CA ASP A 62 -11.73 -0.34 19.03
C ASP A 62 -11.14 -0.58 20.43
N THR A 63 -10.22 -1.56 20.57
CA THR A 63 -9.55 -1.84 21.87
C THR A 63 -8.48 -0.82 22.26
N LYS A 64 -8.10 0.09 21.35
CA LYS A 64 -7.00 1.05 21.54
C LYS A 64 -5.72 0.38 22.08
N PRO A 65 -5.20 -0.63 21.35
CA PRO A 65 -4.08 -1.43 21.82
C PRO A 65 -2.82 -0.57 21.96
N LYS A 66 -1.89 -1.04 22.79
CA LYS A 66 -0.55 -0.44 22.85
C LYS A 66 0.14 -0.62 21.51
N GLY A 67 0.97 0.35 21.16
CA GLY A 67 1.69 0.36 19.89
C GLY A 67 2.86 1.34 19.94
N LYS A 68 3.53 1.48 18.80
CA LYS A 68 4.63 2.43 18.60
C LYS A 68 4.07 3.75 18.06
N PRO A 69 4.57 4.93 18.46
CA PRO A 69 4.21 6.20 17.81
C PRO A 69 4.57 6.16 16.31
N LEU A 70 3.72 6.73 15.45
CA LEU A 70 3.93 6.72 13.99
C LEU A 70 5.25 7.39 13.63
N ALA A 71 5.58 8.49 14.32
CA ALA A 71 6.83 9.21 14.12
C ALA A 71 8.09 8.40 14.49
N SER A 72 7.94 7.30 15.23
CA SER A 72 9.07 6.46 15.67
C SER A 72 9.38 5.29 14.74
N VAL A 73 8.54 5.03 13.72
CA VAL A 73 8.72 3.91 12.80
C VAL A 73 9.13 4.37 11.41
N LYS A 74 9.94 3.56 10.72
CA LYS A 74 10.19 3.74 9.28
C LYS A 74 9.09 3.05 8.49
N LEU A 75 8.25 3.80 7.78
CA LEU A 75 7.22 3.23 6.91
C LEU A 75 7.86 2.50 5.72
N MET A 76 7.23 1.39 5.33
CA MET A 76 7.60 0.56 4.19
C MET A 76 6.48 0.53 3.15
N ALA A 77 6.72 -0.08 1.98
CA ALA A 77 5.67 -0.18 0.96
C ALA A 77 4.42 -0.88 1.55
N PRO A 78 3.20 -0.34 1.38
CA PRO A 78 2.02 -0.82 2.09
C PRO A 78 1.56 -2.21 1.64
N ILE A 79 1.96 -2.68 0.44
CA ILE A 79 1.68 -4.02 -0.07
C ILE A 79 2.94 -4.47 -0.80
N TYR A 80 3.70 -5.41 -0.27
CA TYR A 80 4.84 -6.00 -1.00
C TYR A 80 4.39 -7.11 -1.95
N TYR A 81 4.90 -7.04 -3.18
CA TYR A 81 4.81 -8.10 -4.19
C TYR A 81 3.38 -8.61 -4.52
N PRO A 82 2.40 -7.73 -4.80
CA PRO A 82 1.13 -8.17 -5.36
C PRO A 82 1.35 -8.95 -6.68
N PRO A 83 0.44 -9.90 -7.01
CA PRO A 83 0.58 -10.75 -8.21
C PRO A 83 0.53 -9.95 -9.52
N ALA A 84 -0.17 -8.81 -9.54
CA ALA A 84 -0.21 -7.90 -10.67
C ALA A 84 -0.36 -6.45 -10.20
N ILE A 85 0.26 -5.52 -10.93
CA ILE A 85 0.05 -4.08 -10.77
C ILE A 85 -0.46 -3.55 -12.10
N TYR A 86 -1.75 -3.24 -12.16
CA TYR A 86 -2.37 -2.55 -13.28
C TYR A 86 -2.24 -1.05 -13.06
N CYS A 87 -1.68 -0.36 -14.04
CA CYS A 87 -1.51 1.09 -14.03
C CYS A 87 -2.37 1.71 -15.14
N THR A 88 -3.07 2.79 -14.81
CA THR A 88 -3.83 3.58 -15.78
C THR A 88 -2.94 4.67 -16.34
N GLY A 89 -2.68 4.62 -17.65
CA GLY A 89 -1.94 5.66 -18.35
C GLY A 89 -2.87 6.81 -18.77
N ALA A 90 -2.35 8.04 -18.80
CA ALA A 90 -3.06 9.22 -19.29
C ALA A 90 -4.50 9.40 -18.76
N ASN A 91 -4.77 8.96 -17.51
CA ASN A 91 -6.13 8.94 -16.96
C ASN A 91 -6.64 10.32 -16.47
N TYR A 92 -5.97 11.39 -16.89
CA TYR A 92 -6.33 12.78 -16.62
C TYR A 92 -6.23 13.57 -17.92
N MET A 93 -7.27 14.33 -18.26
CA MET A 93 -7.35 15.06 -19.54
C MET A 93 -6.16 16.01 -19.77
N ALA A 94 -5.73 16.72 -18.72
CA ALA A 94 -4.58 17.63 -18.83
C ALA A 94 -3.30 16.86 -19.20
N HIS A 95 -3.03 15.74 -18.53
CA HIS A 95 -1.87 14.90 -18.83
C HIS A 95 -1.98 14.21 -20.21
N ALA A 96 -3.18 13.81 -20.62
CA ALA A 96 -3.40 13.28 -21.97
C ALA A 96 -3.12 14.31 -23.07
N LYS A 97 -3.46 15.58 -22.84
CA LYS A 97 -3.11 16.68 -23.76
C LYS A 97 -1.61 16.91 -23.83
N GLU A 98 -0.92 16.90 -22.68
CA GLU A 98 0.55 17.01 -22.62
C GLU A 98 1.25 15.91 -23.44
N MET A 99 0.71 14.69 -23.43
CA MET A 99 1.27 13.56 -24.19
C MET A 99 0.90 13.57 -25.69
N SER A 100 -0.10 14.34 -26.11
CA SER A 100 -0.53 14.41 -27.52
C SER A 100 0.36 15.37 -28.28
N ALA A 101 0.90 14.95 -29.43
CA ALA A 101 1.75 15.79 -30.28
C ALA A 101 1.01 17.07 -30.73
N GLU A 102 -0.31 16.99 -30.91
CA GLU A 102 -1.18 18.07 -31.32
C GLU A 102 -1.85 18.80 -30.13
N GLY A 103 -1.62 18.35 -28.89
CA GLY A 103 -2.22 18.93 -27.67
C GLY A 103 -3.72 18.75 -27.52
N SER A 104 -4.35 17.92 -28.36
CA SER A 104 -5.81 17.74 -28.40
C SER A 104 -6.33 16.83 -27.28
N GLY A 105 -5.49 15.94 -26.78
CA GLY A 105 -5.82 14.99 -25.72
C GLY A 105 -6.47 13.72 -26.26
N VAL A 106 -7.47 13.18 -25.55
CA VAL A 106 -8.17 11.94 -25.91
C VAL A 106 -9.67 12.15 -26.05
N ASP A 107 -10.27 11.60 -27.09
CA ASP A 107 -11.73 11.54 -27.25
C ASP A 107 -12.29 10.34 -26.48
N LYS A 108 -13.02 10.60 -25.39
CA LYS A 108 -13.60 9.58 -24.51
C LYS A 108 -14.74 8.78 -25.15
N ALA A 109 -15.32 9.24 -26.27
CA ALA A 109 -16.37 8.49 -26.96
C ALA A 109 -15.82 7.26 -27.71
N VAL A 110 -14.54 7.31 -28.09
CA VAL A 110 -13.88 6.26 -28.89
C VAL A 110 -12.65 5.67 -28.22
N THR A 111 -12.07 6.34 -27.22
CA THR A 111 -10.85 5.91 -26.54
C THR A 111 -11.17 5.09 -25.29
N GLN A 112 -10.68 3.86 -25.24
CA GLN A 112 -10.74 3.00 -24.05
C GLN A 112 -9.61 3.32 -23.06
N PRO A 113 -9.76 2.99 -21.75
CA PRO A 113 -8.70 3.17 -20.77
C PRO A 113 -7.41 2.46 -21.18
N TYR A 114 -6.30 3.21 -21.20
CA TYR A 114 -4.99 2.64 -21.43
C TYR A 114 -4.45 2.01 -20.15
N LEU A 115 -4.31 0.68 -20.14
CA LEU A 115 -3.74 -0.07 -19.04
C LEU A 115 -2.39 -0.66 -19.43
N PHE A 116 -1.43 -0.57 -18.50
CA PHE A 116 -0.13 -1.22 -18.62
C PHE A 116 0.24 -1.89 -17.30
N LEU A 117 1.28 -2.74 -17.34
CA LEU A 117 1.75 -3.48 -16.17
C LEU A 117 3.06 -2.91 -15.64
N LYS A 118 3.23 -2.98 -14.32
CA LYS A 118 4.52 -2.81 -13.65
C LYS A 118 4.83 -4.06 -12.84
N SER A 119 6.08 -4.52 -12.89
CA SER A 119 6.50 -5.73 -12.19
C SER A 119 6.80 -5.45 -10.72
N ALA A 120 5.95 -5.97 -9.82
CA ALA A 120 6.01 -5.66 -8.40
C ALA A 120 7.39 -5.89 -7.77
N ARG A 121 8.05 -7.03 -8.04
CA ARG A 121 9.36 -7.35 -7.46
C ARG A 121 10.50 -6.48 -7.98
N HIS A 122 10.36 -5.85 -9.15
CA HIS A 122 11.47 -5.12 -9.78
C HIS A 122 11.35 -3.62 -9.62
N CYS A 123 10.15 -3.08 -9.39
CA CYS A 123 9.94 -1.63 -9.41
C CYS A 123 9.24 -1.08 -8.16
N MET A 124 8.92 -1.90 -7.17
CA MET A 124 8.33 -1.43 -5.92
C MET A 124 9.42 -1.21 -4.88
N ILE A 125 9.46 0.00 -4.33
CA ILE A 125 10.37 0.40 -3.24
C ILE A 125 9.57 1.06 -2.12
N SER A 126 10.16 1.22 -0.94
CA SER A 126 9.52 1.88 0.19
C SER A 126 9.40 3.39 -0.03
N PRO A 127 8.50 4.08 0.68
CA PRO A 127 8.49 5.54 0.70
C PRO A 127 9.87 6.09 1.07
N ASN A 128 10.34 7.07 0.31
CA ASN A 128 11.64 7.74 0.49
C ASN A 128 12.89 6.87 0.25
N ASP A 129 12.75 5.64 -0.24
CA ASP A 129 13.90 4.89 -0.72
C ASP A 129 14.51 5.58 -1.96
N GLU A 130 15.83 5.47 -2.13
CA GLU A 130 16.56 6.10 -3.22
C GLU A 130 16.14 5.54 -4.59
N ILE A 131 15.86 6.43 -5.55
CA ILE A 131 15.63 6.06 -6.95
C ILE A 131 16.96 6.10 -7.69
N ARG A 132 17.43 4.93 -8.11
CA ARG A 132 18.62 4.83 -8.97
C ARG A 132 18.24 5.12 -10.42
N LEU A 133 18.85 6.15 -11.00
CA LEU A 133 18.65 6.49 -12.41
C LEU A 133 19.27 5.39 -13.29
N PRO A 134 18.55 4.89 -14.31
CA PRO A 134 19.12 3.93 -15.26
C PRO A 134 20.31 4.58 -15.99
N GLY A 135 21.31 3.76 -16.33
CA GLY A 135 22.42 4.20 -17.17
C GLY A 135 21.93 4.65 -18.55
N VAL A 136 22.64 5.61 -19.15
CA VAL A 136 22.45 6.05 -20.53
C VAL A 136 23.19 5.16 -21.51
#